data_AF-A0AAU9XBX1-F1
#
_entry.id   AF-A0AAU9XBX1-F1
#
_cell.length_a   1.000
_cell.length_b   1.000
_cell.length_c   1.000
_cell.angle_alpha   90.00
_cell.angle_beta   90.00
_cell.angle_gamma   90.00
#
_symmetry.space_group_name_H-M   'P 1'
#
loop_
_entity.id
_entity.type
_entity.pdbx_description
1 polymer ?
#
loop_
_entity_poly.entity_id
_entity_poly.type
_entity_poly.pdbx_seq_one_letter_code
_entity_poly.pdbx_strand_id
1 'polypeptide(L)'
;MAGHGVNAEVEQLSWYHYNVSRHVAEGLLMANGRDGSYLLRASASNPGEYSLSVRCASSVKHFQIGWDGSQFKFGMGSFSNINEFVEHFENKPLIGGDSGVLTLLKYPYPRDIEEPTTYEKVRVHAEWGKIGKFGSKEGYLTKLGGKVKNWKTRWFVLLKNELKYFKTKGDKEPIKTIDLEECQEVARDDSLGKGNCFRIVMPYRTFFCYANSTQEAEEWIKILQWKLENVTMTRQRQSTFR
;
A
#
# COMPACT_ATOMS: atom_id res chain seq x y z
N MET A 1 -1.14 22.94 31.03
CA MET A 1 -1.14 21.81 30.09
C MET A 1 -1.62 22.35 28.75
N ALA A 2 -0.70 22.85 27.92
CA ALA A 2 -1.04 23.44 26.63
C ALA A 2 -1.15 22.30 25.60
N GLY A 3 -2.35 22.10 25.05
CA GLY A 3 -2.51 21.25 23.88
C GLY A 3 -1.78 21.92 22.72
N HIS A 4 -0.76 21.24 22.17
CA HIS A 4 -0.09 21.68 20.95
C HIS A 4 -1.07 21.54 19.78
N GLY A 5 -1.83 22.60 19.54
CA GLY A 5 -2.62 22.77 18.32
C GLY A 5 -1.71 22.74 17.11
N VAL A 6 -2.18 22.10 16.05
CA VAL A 6 -1.53 22.11 14.73
C VAL A 6 -1.37 23.57 14.28
N ASN A 7 -0.25 23.90 13.63
CA ASN A 7 0.01 25.27 13.18
C ASN A 7 -1.03 25.67 12.11
N ALA A 8 -1.79 26.75 12.35
CA ALA A 8 -2.87 27.22 11.48
C ALA A 8 -2.40 27.58 10.05
N GLU A 9 -1.13 27.94 9.85
CA GLU A 9 -0.56 28.15 8.52
C GLU A 9 -0.39 26.84 7.76
N VAL A 10 -0.04 25.76 8.46
CA VAL A 10 0.13 24.43 7.87
C VAL A 10 -1.20 23.82 7.46
N GLU A 11 -2.26 24.06 8.25
CA GLU A 11 -3.60 23.55 7.93
C GLU A 11 -4.18 24.16 6.64
N GLN A 12 -3.71 25.35 6.23
CA GLN A 12 -4.13 26.02 5.00
C GLN A 12 -3.39 25.51 3.76
N LEU A 13 -2.34 24.71 3.93
CA LEU A 13 -1.59 24.18 2.80
C LEU A 13 -2.44 23.16 2.05
N SER A 14 -2.62 23.42 0.76
CA SER A 14 -3.32 22.51 -0.13
C SER A 14 -2.62 21.16 -0.28
N TRP A 15 -1.40 20.97 0.22
CA TRP A 15 -0.59 19.74 0.15
C TRP A 15 -0.19 19.20 1.54
N TYR A 16 -0.85 19.67 2.60
CA TYR A 16 -0.80 19.04 3.93
C TYR A 16 -1.92 18.01 4.08
N HIS A 17 -1.56 16.77 4.43
CA HIS A 17 -2.47 15.61 4.45
C HIS A 17 -2.81 15.14 5.88
N TYR A 18 -2.64 15.99 6.88
CA TYR A 18 -2.93 15.68 8.29
C TYR A 18 -2.28 14.34 8.73
N ASN A 19 -3.05 13.41 9.30
CA ASN A 19 -2.59 12.14 9.87
C ASN A 19 -2.39 11.02 8.83
N VAL A 20 -2.12 11.37 7.57
CA VAL A 20 -1.71 10.38 6.57
C VAL A 20 -0.45 9.63 7.04
N SER A 21 -0.49 8.31 7.01
CA SER A 21 0.65 7.49 7.44
C SER A 21 1.76 7.49 6.39
N ARG A 22 2.98 7.14 6.82
CA ARG A 22 4.14 6.94 5.93
C ARG A 22 3.80 6.09 4.70
N HIS A 23 3.18 4.93 4.92
CA HIS A 23 2.81 4.00 3.85
C HIS A 23 1.71 4.55 2.93
N VAL A 24 0.76 5.33 3.47
CA VAL A 24 -0.27 5.98 2.67
C VAL A 24 0.35 7.04 1.76
N ALA A 25 1.25 7.86 2.28
CA ALA A 25 1.98 8.87 1.51
C ALA A 25 2.80 8.24 0.38
N GLU A 26 3.49 7.12 0.66
CA GLU A 26 4.20 6.34 -0.37
C GLU A 26 3.24 5.89 -1.48
N GLY A 27 2.08 5.33 -1.11
CA GLY A 27 1.10 4.89 -2.08
C GLY A 27 0.57 5.99 -2.99
N LEU A 28 0.21 7.14 -2.41
CA LEU A 28 -0.31 8.29 -3.16
C LEU A 28 0.73 8.82 -4.15
N LEU A 29 1.95 9.04 -3.67
CA LEU A 29 3.03 9.61 -4.47
C LEU A 29 3.57 8.65 -5.53
N MET A 30 3.57 7.34 -5.27
CA MET A 30 3.99 6.33 -6.25
C MET A 30 2.94 6.09 -7.34
N ALA A 31 1.65 6.14 -7.00
CA ALA A 31 0.56 5.86 -7.93
C ALA A 31 0.22 7.06 -8.82
N ASN A 32 0.18 8.26 -8.23
CA ASN A 32 -0.37 9.45 -8.88
C ASN A 32 0.65 10.60 -8.96
N GLY A 33 1.73 10.52 -8.20
CA GLY A 33 2.81 11.51 -8.21
C GLY A 33 3.81 11.28 -9.33
N ARG A 34 4.63 12.29 -9.59
CA ARG A 34 5.77 12.27 -10.52
C ARG A 34 7.06 12.56 -9.76
N ASP A 35 8.21 12.37 -10.41
CA ASP A 35 9.49 12.75 -9.82
C ASP A 35 9.48 14.23 -9.36
N GLY A 36 9.85 14.47 -8.10
CA GLY A 36 9.73 15.78 -7.44
C GLY A 36 8.36 16.09 -6.84
N SER A 37 7.39 15.18 -6.88
CA SER A 37 6.12 15.34 -6.16
C SER A 37 6.30 15.19 -4.66
N TYR A 38 5.59 15.98 -3.86
CA TYR A 38 5.73 15.95 -2.40
C TYR A 38 4.45 16.25 -1.65
N LEU A 39 4.35 15.76 -0.43
CA LEU A 39 3.28 16.13 0.51
C LEU A 39 3.80 16.23 1.93
N LEU A 40 3.12 17.03 2.74
CA LEU A 40 3.38 17.14 4.18
C LEU A 40 2.35 16.31 4.96
N ARG A 41 2.78 15.69 6.05
CA ARG A 41 1.92 14.93 6.95
C ARG A 41 2.38 15.10 8.39
N ALA A 42 1.50 14.79 9.34
CA ALA A 42 1.84 14.72 10.74
C ALA A 42 2.92 13.65 10.97
N SER A 43 3.84 13.93 11.89
CA SER A 43 4.85 12.98 12.33
C SER A 43 4.20 11.95 13.26
N ALA A 44 4.33 10.66 12.89
CA ALA A 44 3.84 9.55 13.71
C ALA A 44 4.75 9.25 14.91
N SER A 45 6.04 9.61 14.81
CA SER A 45 7.05 9.33 15.84
C SER A 45 7.17 10.44 16.86
N ASN A 46 6.93 11.69 16.45
CA ASN A 46 7.07 12.88 17.27
C ASN A 46 5.78 13.71 17.17
N PRO A 47 4.87 13.60 18.16
CA PRO A 47 3.65 14.40 18.19
C PRO A 47 3.94 15.91 18.14
N GLY A 48 3.22 16.64 17.29
CA GLY A 48 3.43 18.08 17.10
C GLY A 48 4.46 18.46 16.03
N GLU A 49 5.21 17.47 15.51
CA GLU A 49 6.10 17.65 14.37
C GLU A 49 5.48 17.16 13.06
N TYR A 50 6.21 17.36 11.96
CA TYR A 50 5.77 16.98 10.62
C TYR A 50 6.76 16.04 9.96
N SER A 51 6.29 15.34 8.93
CA SER A 51 7.15 14.62 7.99
C SER A 51 6.82 15.06 6.57
N LEU A 52 7.85 15.39 5.80
CA LEU A 52 7.76 15.66 4.38
C LEU A 52 8.05 14.37 3.60
N SER A 53 7.11 13.95 2.76
CA SER A 53 7.25 12.79 1.88
C SER A 53 7.48 13.25 0.45
N VAL A 54 8.54 12.75 -0.20
CA VAL A 54 9.00 13.22 -1.52
C VAL A 54 9.18 12.04 -2.47
N ARG A 55 8.57 12.11 -3.64
CA ARG A 55 8.70 11.16 -4.75
C ARG A 55 10.01 11.42 -5.51
N CYS A 56 10.91 10.45 -5.46
CA CYS A 56 12.07 10.34 -6.36
C CYS A 56 11.73 9.37 -7.50
N ALA A 57 12.60 9.15 -8.48
CA ALA A 57 12.34 8.29 -9.65
C ALA A 57 11.79 6.87 -9.33
N SER A 58 12.36 6.17 -8.34
CA SER A 58 12.00 4.78 -8.01
C SER A 58 11.52 4.56 -6.57
N SER A 59 11.52 5.60 -5.74
CA SER A 59 11.18 5.49 -4.31
C SER A 59 10.56 6.78 -3.79
N VAL A 60 10.09 6.73 -2.55
CA VAL A 60 9.66 7.90 -1.78
C VAL A 60 10.55 8.04 -0.56
N LYS A 61 11.08 9.25 -0.35
CA LYS A 61 11.90 9.59 0.80
C LYS A 61 11.07 10.37 1.82
N HIS A 62 11.41 10.20 3.09
CA HIS A 62 10.68 10.82 4.20
C HIS A 62 11.67 11.61 5.05
N PHE A 63 11.33 12.86 5.29
CA PHE A 63 12.17 13.84 5.94
C PHE A 63 11.45 14.34 7.18
N GLN A 64 12.11 14.28 8.34
CA GLN A 64 11.54 14.77 9.59
C GLN A 64 11.65 16.28 9.65
N ILE A 65 10.55 16.96 9.92
CA ILE A 65 10.49 18.41 10.04
C ILE A 65 10.13 18.74 11.50
N GLY A 66 11.09 19.29 12.22
CA GLY A 66 10.89 19.73 13.60
C GLY A 66 10.08 21.02 13.65
N TRP A 67 9.37 21.21 14.76
CA TRP A 67 8.67 22.45 15.09
C TRP A 67 8.88 22.74 16.57
N ASP A 68 9.39 23.93 16.91
CA ASP A 68 9.66 24.31 18.30
C ASP A 68 8.62 25.28 18.89
N GLY A 69 7.53 25.54 18.16
CA GLY A 69 6.53 26.54 18.52
C GLY A 69 6.70 27.87 17.80
N SER A 70 7.86 28.12 17.17
CA SER A 70 8.14 29.35 16.42
C SER A 70 8.71 29.12 15.03
N GLN A 71 9.58 28.12 14.84
CA GLN A 71 10.29 27.91 13.58
C GLN A 71 10.25 26.44 13.16
N PHE A 72 10.22 26.21 11.85
CA PHE A 72 10.42 24.90 11.24
C PHE A 72 11.91 24.57 11.21
N LYS A 73 12.27 23.34 11.59
CA LYS A 73 13.67 22.87 11.63
C LYS A 73 13.87 21.70 10.71
N PHE A 74 14.94 21.76 9.92
CA PHE A 74 15.39 20.64 9.11
C PHE A 74 16.92 20.62 9.01
N GLY A 75 17.54 19.54 9.49
CA GLY A 75 18.99 19.46 9.60
C GLY A 75 19.53 20.60 10.46
N MET A 76 20.41 21.42 9.88
CA MET A 76 20.97 22.63 10.52
C MET A 76 20.20 23.93 10.17
N GLY A 77 19.18 23.85 9.32
CA GLY A 77 18.39 25.01 8.90
C GLY A 77 17.19 25.25 9.80
N SER A 78 16.85 26.54 9.98
CA SER A 78 15.63 27.01 10.64
C SER A 78 14.88 27.98 9.71
N PHE A 79 13.56 27.89 9.71
CA PHE A 79 12.69 28.64 8.80
C PHE A 79 11.52 29.23 9.59
N SER A 80 11.21 30.49 9.37
CA SER A 80 10.21 31.22 10.16
C SER A 80 8.79 30.78 9.81
N ASN A 81 8.59 30.30 8.58
CA ASN A 81 7.33 29.82 8.07
C ASN A 81 7.56 28.68 7.06
N ILE A 82 6.47 28.01 6.67
CA ILE A 82 6.54 26.86 5.76
C ILE A 82 6.90 27.26 4.32
N ASN A 83 6.63 28.50 3.91
CA ASN A 83 6.95 28.96 2.55
C ASN A 83 8.47 29.13 2.38
N GLU A 84 9.14 29.75 3.37
CA GLU A 84 10.61 29.83 3.40
C GLU A 84 11.25 28.44 3.38
N PHE A 85 10.65 27.48 4.11
CA PHE A 85 11.07 26.09 4.09
C PHE A 85 10.97 25.50 2.68
N VAL A 86 9.82 25.63 2.00
CA VAL A 86 9.62 25.09 0.65
C VAL A 86 10.56 25.76 -0.37
N GLU A 87 10.64 27.10 -0.36
CA GLU A 87 11.49 27.88 -1.27
C GLU A 87 12.97 27.47 -1.16
N HIS A 88 13.41 27.11 0.05
CA HIS A 88 14.75 26.55 0.25
C HIS A 88 14.97 25.24 -0.52
N PHE A 89 14.01 24.31 -0.52
CA PHE A 89 14.14 23.01 -1.20
C PHE A 89 13.75 23.00 -2.67
N GLU A 90 13.03 24.02 -3.14
CA GLU A 90 12.85 24.26 -4.58
C GLU A 90 14.17 24.67 -5.25
N ASN A 91 15.08 25.31 -4.49
CA ASN A 91 16.36 25.80 -4.98
C ASN A 91 17.57 24.98 -4.52
N LYS A 92 17.41 24.09 -3.52
CA LYS A 92 18.48 23.24 -2.98
C LYS A 92 18.03 21.79 -2.95
N PRO A 93 18.70 20.90 -3.68
CA PRO A 93 18.19 19.56 -3.88
C PRO A 93 18.41 18.66 -2.65
N LEU A 94 17.43 17.80 -2.40
CA LEU A 94 17.49 16.81 -1.32
C LEU A 94 18.35 15.62 -1.74
N ILE A 95 19.02 14.97 -0.77
CA ILE A 95 19.88 13.82 -1.01
C ILE A 95 19.05 12.71 -1.69
N GLY A 96 19.44 12.39 -2.92
CA GLY A 96 18.89 11.31 -3.73
C GLY A 96 19.18 9.95 -3.13
N GLY A 97 18.30 8.98 -3.37
CA GLY A 97 18.57 7.57 -3.03
C GLY A 97 19.75 6.99 -3.81
N ASP A 98 19.87 5.67 -3.79
CA ASP A 98 21.00 4.83 -4.21
C ASP A 98 21.58 5.13 -5.63
N SER A 99 20.83 5.85 -6.46
CA SER A 99 21.24 6.40 -7.76
C SER A 99 22.09 7.68 -7.72
N GLY A 100 22.19 8.38 -6.57
CA GLY A 100 22.88 9.67 -6.44
C GLY A 100 22.17 10.88 -7.08
N VAL A 101 21.03 10.68 -7.76
CA VAL A 101 20.27 11.74 -8.42
C VAL A 101 19.52 12.58 -7.39
N LEU A 102 19.91 13.85 -7.27
CA LEU A 102 19.31 14.77 -6.32
C LEU A 102 17.89 15.17 -6.77
N THR A 103 16.93 15.16 -5.85
CA THR A 103 15.52 15.48 -6.15
C THR A 103 15.15 16.83 -5.55
N LEU A 104 14.55 17.70 -6.36
CA LEU A 104 13.98 18.97 -5.92
C LEU A 104 12.49 18.80 -5.61
N LEU A 105 11.97 19.62 -4.70
CA LEU A 105 10.53 19.78 -4.57
C LEU A 105 10.05 20.57 -5.79
N LYS A 106 9.13 19.99 -6.56
CA LYS A 106 8.64 20.60 -7.80
C LYS A 106 7.12 20.62 -7.91
N TYR A 107 6.46 19.60 -7.35
CA TYR A 107 5.03 19.40 -7.57
C TYR A 107 4.32 19.12 -6.23
N PRO A 108 3.78 20.14 -5.55
CA PRO A 108 2.99 19.91 -4.34
C PRO A 108 1.82 18.99 -4.69
N TYR A 109 1.70 17.88 -3.97
CA TYR A 109 0.67 16.87 -4.21
C TYR A 109 -0.61 17.28 -3.46
N PRO A 110 -1.67 17.67 -4.19
CA PRO A 110 -2.83 18.26 -3.56
C PRO A 110 -3.52 17.29 -2.61
N ARG A 111 -4.05 17.83 -1.52
CA ARG A 111 -4.92 17.19 -0.54
C ARG A 111 -6.27 16.94 -1.17
N ASP A 112 -6.81 17.96 -1.81
CA ASP A 112 -8.09 17.93 -2.53
C ASP A 112 -7.82 17.56 -3.99
N ILE A 113 -7.45 16.31 -4.24
CA ILE A 113 -7.47 15.79 -5.62
C ILE A 113 -8.93 15.52 -5.96
N GLU A 114 -9.49 16.29 -6.88
CA GLU A 114 -10.73 15.91 -7.55
C GLU A 114 -10.51 14.53 -8.17
N GLU A 115 -11.13 13.51 -7.57
CA GLU A 115 -11.20 12.19 -8.17
C GLU A 115 -11.78 12.38 -9.58
N PRO A 116 -11.11 11.91 -10.65
CA PRO A 116 -11.65 12.01 -12.00
C PRO A 116 -13.10 11.52 -12.00
N THR A 117 -14.02 12.30 -12.59
CA THR A 117 -15.50 12.11 -12.54
C THR A 117 -16.02 10.83 -13.19
N THR A 118 -15.16 9.84 -13.41
CA THR A 118 -15.54 8.43 -13.50
C THR A 118 -15.81 7.77 -12.14
N TYR A 119 -15.66 8.50 -11.03
CA TYR A 119 -15.99 8.03 -9.68
C TYR A 119 -17.34 8.59 -9.20
N GLU A 120 -18.32 7.70 -9.10
CA GLU A 120 -19.61 7.99 -8.51
C GLU A 120 -19.49 8.11 -6.99
N LYS A 121 -20.06 9.19 -6.46
CA LYS A 121 -20.13 9.62 -5.04
C LYS A 121 -20.33 8.44 -4.07
N VAL A 122 -19.28 8.05 -3.33
CA VAL A 122 -19.39 7.03 -2.26
C VAL A 122 -19.80 7.69 -0.94
N ARG A 123 -21.10 7.62 -0.63
CA ARG A 123 -21.63 7.77 0.73
C ARG A 123 -21.97 6.41 1.31
N VAL A 124 -20.96 5.60 1.65
CA VAL A 124 -21.11 4.58 2.71
C VAL A 124 -19.74 4.28 3.30
N HIS A 125 -19.55 4.62 4.58
CA HIS A 125 -18.43 4.10 5.35
C HIS A 125 -18.54 2.57 5.42
N ALA A 126 -17.40 1.90 5.20
CA ALA A 126 -17.14 0.50 5.53
C ALA A 126 -17.85 -0.58 4.71
N GLU A 127 -17.54 -0.74 3.40
CA GLU A 127 -17.77 -2.05 2.72
C GLU A 127 -17.01 -2.31 1.39
N TRP A 128 -15.91 -1.61 1.09
CA TRP A 128 -15.08 -1.89 -0.12
C TRP A 128 -13.58 -2.03 0.11
N GLY A 129 -13.15 -2.19 1.36
CA GLY A 129 -11.77 -2.56 1.62
C GLY A 129 -11.54 -3.99 1.15
N LYS A 130 -11.06 -4.23 -0.08
CA LYS A 130 -10.52 -5.55 -0.47
C LYS A 130 -9.83 -5.71 -1.85
N ILE A 131 -9.36 -4.65 -2.49
CA ILE A 131 -8.10 -4.77 -3.24
C ILE A 131 -7.11 -3.85 -2.52
N GLY A 132 -6.40 -4.43 -1.56
CA GLY A 132 -5.45 -3.70 -0.73
C GLY A 132 -4.45 -2.96 -1.61
N LYS A 133 -4.14 -1.73 -1.19
CA LYS A 133 -2.93 -1.00 -1.55
C LYS A 133 -1.81 -2.01 -1.86
N PHE A 134 -1.39 -2.08 -3.13
CA PHE A 134 -0.29 -2.90 -3.65
C PHE A 134 -0.46 -4.43 -3.58
N GLY A 135 -1.53 -4.97 -4.20
CA GLY A 135 -1.58 -6.41 -4.54
C GLY A 135 -1.50 -7.33 -3.32
N SER A 136 -2.04 -6.88 -2.19
CA SER A 136 -2.18 -7.65 -0.96
C SER A 136 -3.66 -7.77 -0.58
N LYS A 137 -4.02 -8.87 0.06
CA LYS A 137 -5.40 -9.14 0.50
C LYS A 137 -5.37 -10.07 1.70
N GLU A 138 -6.22 -9.80 2.67
CA GLU A 138 -6.43 -10.68 3.81
C GLU A 138 -7.92 -10.95 4.01
N GLY A 139 -8.25 -12.09 4.59
CA GLY A 139 -9.64 -12.49 4.77
C GLY A 139 -9.80 -13.95 5.15
N TYR A 140 -10.97 -14.29 5.69
CA TYR A 140 -11.33 -15.68 5.93
C TYR A 140 -11.72 -16.37 4.61
N LEU A 141 -11.22 -17.60 4.44
CA LEU A 141 -11.67 -18.53 3.40
C LEU A 141 -11.86 -19.91 4.03
N THR A 142 -12.81 -20.67 3.51
CA THR A 142 -12.97 -22.07 3.90
C THR A 142 -12.34 -22.97 2.87
N LYS A 143 -11.34 -23.75 3.30
CA LYS A 143 -10.51 -24.57 2.41
C LYS A 143 -10.66 -26.06 2.65
N LEU A 144 -10.48 -26.85 1.61
CA LEU A 144 -10.47 -28.31 1.69
C LEU A 144 -9.15 -28.83 2.28
N GLY A 145 -9.25 -29.72 3.26
CA GLY A 145 -8.10 -30.44 3.81
C GLY A 145 -7.42 -31.35 2.78
N GLY A 146 -6.12 -31.60 2.97
CA GLY A 146 -5.30 -32.34 1.99
C GLY A 146 -5.45 -33.84 2.12
N LYS A 147 -5.02 -34.33 3.28
CA LYS A 147 -5.08 -35.75 3.66
C LYS A 147 -6.50 -36.15 4.04
N VAL A 148 -7.12 -35.38 4.94
CA VAL A 148 -8.53 -35.54 5.32
C VAL A 148 -9.35 -34.47 4.61
N LYS A 149 -10.33 -34.88 3.79
CA LYS A 149 -11.13 -34.01 2.93
C LYS A 149 -12.25 -33.27 3.67
N ASN A 150 -11.91 -32.62 4.78
CA ASN A 150 -12.83 -31.79 5.54
C ASN A 150 -12.58 -30.31 5.24
N TRP A 151 -13.66 -29.52 5.22
CA TRP A 151 -13.63 -28.08 5.04
C TRP A 151 -13.23 -27.37 6.34
N LYS A 152 -12.31 -26.40 6.27
CA LYS A 152 -11.82 -25.65 7.43
C LYS A 152 -11.65 -24.17 7.10
N THR A 153 -12.27 -23.30 7.89
CA THR A 153 -12.12 -21.85 7.79
C THR A 153 -10.75 -21.41 8.32
N ARG A 154 -10.03 -20.60 7.56
CA ARG A 154 -8.68 -20.13 7.89
C ARG A 154 -8.54 -18.67 7.53
N TRP A 155 -7.70 -17.96 8.26
CA TRP A 155 -7.34 -16.59 7.93
C TRP A 155 -6.25 -16.61 6.87
N PHE A 156 -6.55 -16.16 5.66
CA PHE A 156 -5.59 -16.05 4.57
C PHE A 156 -5.00 -14.65 4.50
N VAL A 157 -3.71 -14.57 4.21
CA VAL A 157 -2.98 -13.33 3.99
C VAL A 157 -2.13 -13.50 2.74
N LEU A 158 -2.42 -12.70 1.72
CA LEU A 158 -1.63 -12.53 0.52
C LEU A 158 -0.75 -11.29 0.69
N LEU A 159 0.57 -11.50 0.67
CA LEU A 159 1.55 -10.43 0.71
C LEU A 159 2.68 -10.75 -0.28
N LYS A 160 3.04 -9.80 -1.16
CA LYS A 160 4.00 -10.01 -2.25
C LYS A 160 3.56 -11.18 -3.16
N ASN A 161 4.34 -12.25 -3.26
CA ASN A 161 4.04 -13.49 -3.99
C ASN A 161 3.73 -14.65 -3.04
N GLU A 162 3.54 -14.40 -1.75
CA GLU A 162 3.27 -15.44 -0.77
C GLU A 162 1.79 -15.40 -0.33
N LEU A 163 1.11 -16.55 -0.45
CA LEU A 163 -0.20 -16.76 0.14
C LEU A 163 -0.06 -17.62 1.40
N LYS A 164 -0.27 -17.00 2.57
CA LYS A 164 -0.19 -17.65 3.88
C LYS A 164 -1.58 -17.92 4.41
N TYR A 165 -1.75 -18.98 5.19
CA TYR A 165 -2.96 -19.16 5.99
C TYR A 165 -2.67 -19.60 7.42
N PHE A 166 -3.47 -19.04 8.34
CA PHE A 166 -3.35 -19.17 9.79
C PHE A 166 -4.60 -19.83 10.36
N LYS A 167 -4.55 -20.32 11.61
CA LYS A 167 -5.73 -20.89 12.26
C LYS A 167 -6.76 -19.78 12.45
N THR A 168 -6.32 -18.63 12.95
CA THR A 168 -7.14 -17.45 13.27
C THR A 168 -6.40 -16.15 12.91
N LYS A 169 -7.13 -15.03 12.82
CA LYS A 169 -6.54 -13.71 12.62
C LYS A 169 -5.71 -13.33 13.85
N GLY A 170 -4.49 -12.84 13.65
CA GLY A 170 -3.57 -12.44 14.72
C GLY A 170 -2.57 -13.52 15.16
N ASP A 171 -2.69 -14.75 14.68
CA ASP A 171 -1.67 -15.78 14.91
C ASP A 171 -0.33 -15.35 14.28
N LYS A 172 0.78 -15.59 14.99
CA LYS A 172 2.13 -15.21 14.51
C LYS A 172 2.65 -16.15 13.44
N GLU A 173 2.39 -17.45 13.59
CA GLU A 173 2.93 -18.49 12.73
C GLU A 173 1.90 -19.03 11.74
N PRO A 174 2.21 -19.04 10.43
CA PRO A 174 1.32 -19.60 9.43
C PRO A 174 1.28 -21.13 9.53
N ILE A 175 0.11 -21.72 9.32
CA ILE A 175 -0.01 -23.18 9.14
C ILE A 175 0.68 -23.61 7.85
N LYS A 176 0.64 -22.75 6.82
CA LYS A 176 1.31 -22.96 5.55
C LYS A 176 1.55 -21.65 4.84
N THR A 177 2.71 -21.56 4.19
CA THR A 177 3.04 -20.58 3.16
C THR A 177 2.96 -21.28 1.80
N ILE A 178 2.31 -20.63 0.84
CA ILE A 178 2.19 -21.06 -0.56
C ILE A 178 2.93 -20.02 -1.39
N ASP A 179 3.97 -20.44 -2.11
CA ASP A 179 4.67 -19.58 -3.06
C ASP A 179 3.87 -19.52 -4.37
N LEU A 180 3.35 -18.35 -4.70
CA LEU A 180 2.56 -18.16 -5.91
C LEU A 180 3.41 -18.10 -7.18
N GLU A 181 4.73 -18.05 -7.08
CA GLU A 181 5.59 -18.15 -8.26
C GLU A 181 5.48 -19.54 -8.92
N GLU A 182 5.24 -20.57 -8.13
CA GLU A 182 5.00 -21.93 -8.64
C GLU A 182 3.55 -22.15 -9.09
N CYS A 183 2.65 -21.17 -8.87
CA CYS A 183 1.24 -21.35 -9.19
C CYS A 183 1.05 -21.53 -10.70
N GLN A 184 0.24 -22.51 -11.07
CA GLN A 184 -0.04 -22.83 -12.47
C GLN A 184 -1.35 -22.21 -12.94
N GLU A 185 -2.35 -22.11 -12.05
CA GLU A 185 -3.67 -21.60 -12.41
C GLU A 185 -4.47 -21.19 -11.18
N VAL A 186 -5.32 -20.17 -11.34
CA VAL A 186 -6.39 -19.83 -10.40
C VAL A 186 -7.68 -19.63 -11.16
N ALA A 187 -8.74 -20.37 -10.79
CA ALA A 187 -10.01 -20.36 -11.50
C ALA A 187 -11.19 -20.67 -10.58
N ARG A 188 -12.37 -20.18 -10.95
CA ARG A 188 -13.63 -20.56 -10.31
C ARG A 188 -13.89 -22.05 -10.53
N ASP A 189 -14.36 -22.74 -9.50
CA ASP A 189 -14.60 -24.17 -9.52
C ASP A 189 -15.64 -24.56 -8.47
N ASP A 190 -16.90 -24.64 -8.89
CA ASP A 190 -18.03 -25.01 -8.04
C ASP A 190 -18.30 -26.55 -8.07
N SER A 191 -17.41 -27.36 -8.65
CA SER A 191 -17.61 -28.82 -8.86
C SER A 191 -17.77 -29.63 -7.57
N LEU A 192 -17.32 -29.11 -6.43
CA LEU A 192 -17.41 -29.75 -5.12
C LEU A 192 -18.70 -29.40 -4.35
N GLY A 193 -19.70 -28.84 -5.03
CA GLY A 193 -21.00 -28.51 -4.44
C GLY A 193 -20.94 -27.36 -3.42
N LYS A 194 -19.92 -26.51 -3.51
CA LYS A 194 -19.78 -25.29 -2.71
C LYS A 194 -19.85 -24.10 -3.66
N GLY A 195 -20.81 -23.20 -3.44
CA GLY A 195 -20.87 -21.94 -4.17
C GLY A 195 -19.72 -21.02 -3.77
N ASN A 196 -19.38 -20.08 -4.65
CA ASN A 196 -18.27 -19.14 -4.47
C ASN A 196 -16.92 -19.86 -4.30
N CYS A 197 -16.79 -21.05 -4.91
CA CYS A 197 -15.59 -21.87 -4.78
C CYS A 197 -14.63 -21.62 -5.95
N PHE A 198 -13.34 -21.70 -5.64
CA PHE A 198 -12.27 -21.54 -6.59
C PHE A 198 -11.11 -22.44 -6.21
N ARG A 199 -10.29 -22.75 -7.22
CA ARG A 199 -9.10 -23.57 -7.07
C ARG A 199 -7.83 -22.76 -7.33
N ILE A 200 -6.79 -23.11 -6.59
CA ILE A 200 -5.41 -22.65 -6.80
C ILE A 200 -4.60 -23.90 -7.10
N VAL A 201 -4.11 -24.01 -8.33
CA VAL A 201 -3.34 -25.17 -8.80
C VAL A 201 -1.86 -24.92 -8.55
N MET A 202 -1.28 -25.76 -7.70
CA MET A 202 0.16 -25.84 -7.48
C MET A 202 0.68 -27.17 -8.04
N PRO A 203 1.97 -27.26 -8.44
CA PRO A 203 2.56 -28.48 -8.99
C PRO A 203 2.43 -29.69 -8.07
N TYR A 204 2.43 -29.45 -6.75
CA TYR A 204 2.34 -30.49 -5.74
C TYR A 204 0.90 -30.75 -5.25
N ARG A 205 -0.04 -29.82 -5.48
CA ARG A 205 -1.41 -29.92 -4.95
C ARG A 205 -2.35 -28.83 -5.50
N THR A 206 -3.61 -29.20 -5.72
CA THR A 206 -4.71 -28.23 -5.87
C THR A 206 -5.35 -27.88 -4.53
N PHE A 207 -5.48 -26.57 -4.25
CA PHE A 207 -6.21 -26.04 -3.10
C PHE A 207 -7.60 -25.58 -3.55
N PHE A 208 -8.64 -26.14 -2.94
CA PHE A 208 -10.01 -25.68 -3.09
C PHE A 208 -10.38 -24.78 -1.92
N CYS A 209 -10.89 -23.59 -2.22
CA CYS A 209 -11.31 -22.57 -1.26
C CYS A 209 -12.69 -22.06 -1.67
N TYR A 210 -13.54 -21.70 -0.72
CA TYR A 210 -14.73 -20.89 -0.99
C TYR A 210 -14.82 -19.71 -0.02
N ALA A 211 -15.43 -18.63 -0.49
CA ALA A 211 -15.70 -17.44 0.29
C ALA A 211 -17.19 -17.37 0.70
N ASN A 212 -17.50 -16.50 1.67
CA ASN A 212 -18.88 -16.40 2.17
C ASN A 212 -19.78 -15.61 1.23
N SER A 213 -19.20 -14.83 0.31
CA SER A 213 -19.93 -14.14 -0.75
C SER A 213 -19.25 -14.30 -2.11
N THR A 214 -20.03 -14.09 -3.17
CA THR A 214 -19.54 -14.08 -4.55
C THR A 214 -18.49 -12.99 -4.75
N GLN A 215 -18.76 -11.80 -4.21
CA GLN A 215 -17.83 -10.67 -4.24
C GLN A 215 -16.48 -11.04 -3.62
N GLU A 216 -16.46 -11.65 -2.43
CA GLU A 216 -15.20 -12.04 -1.79
C GLU A 216 -14.42 -13.04 -2.64
N ALA A 217 -15.10 -14.04 -3.22
CA ALA A 217 -14.46 -15.03 -4.09
C ALA A 217 -13.88 -14.38 -5.35
N GLU A 218 -14.62 -13.49 -6.00
CA GLU A 218 -14.17 -12.76 -7.20
C GLU A 218 -12.95 -11.90 -6.90
N GLU A 219 -12.92 -11.19 -5.78
CA GLU A 219 -11.76 -10.40 -5.40
C GLU A 219 -10.53 -11.27 -5.11
N TRP A 220 -10.71 -12.44 -4.48
CA TRP A 220 -9.62 -13.40 -4.25
C TRP A 220 -9.10 -13.98 -5.56
N ILE A 221 -9.98 -14.38 -6.48
CA ILE A 221 -9.61 -14.88 -7.80
C ILE A 221 -8.84 -13.79 -8.57
N LYS A 222 -9.39 -12.59 -8.66
CA LYS A 222 -8.82 -11.47 -9.41
C LYS A 222 -7.42 -11.11 -8.93
N ILE A 223 -7.21 -10.99 -7.61
CA ILE A 223 -5.89 -10.62 -7.09
C ILE A 223 -4.86 -11.74 -7.29
N LEU A 224 -5.26 -13.00 -7.16
CA LEU A 224 -4.36 -14.15 -7.35
C LEU A 224 -4.00 -14.36 -8.84
N GLN A 225 -4.97 -14.18 -9.75
CA GLN A 225 -4.72 -14.20 -11.20
C GLN A 225 -3.79 -13.08 -11.62
N TRP A 226 -4.02 -11.85 -11.13
CA TRP A 226 -3.13 -10.72 -11.38
C TRP A 226 -1.69 -11.03 -10.93
N LYS A 227 -1.50 -11.70 -9.79
CA LYS A 227 -0.15 -12.13 -9.35
C LYS A 227 0.49 -13.13 -10.31
N LEU A 228 -0.27 -14.12 -10.76
CA LEU A 228 0.21 -15.13 -11.71
C LEU A 228 0.69 -14.51 -13.03
N GLU A 229 -0.05 -13.53 -13.55
CA GLU A 229 0.31 -12.80 -14.77
C GLU A 229 1.63 -12.03 -14.59
N ASN A 230 1.77 -11.32 -13.47
CA ASN A 230 2.99 -10.52 -13.18
C ASN A 230 4.23 -11.40 -12.96
N VAL A 231 4.09 -12.57 -12.33
CA VAL A 231 5.18 -13.55 -12.22
C VAL A 231 5.60 -14.03 -13.62
N THR A 232 4.63 -14.37 -14.46
CA THR A 232 4.88 -14.88 -15.82
C THR A 232 5.61 -13.84 -16.68
N MET A 233 5.17 -12.57 -16.64
CA MET A 233 5.82 -11.46 -17.35
C MET A 233 7.27 -11.23 -16.87
N THR A 234 7.54 -11.40 -15.56
CA THR A 234 8.89 -11.24 -15.01
C THR A 234 9.82 -12.36 -15.48
N ARG A 235 9.33 -13.60 -15.58
CA ARG A 235 10.09 -14.73 -16.12
C ARG A 235 10.46 -14.56 -17.60
N GLN A 236 9.51 -14.10 -18.41
CA GLN A 236 9.75 -13.86 -19.85
C GLN A 236 10.82 -12.78 -20.10
N ARG A 237 10.83 -11.72 -19.28
CA ARG A 237 11.85 -10.66 -19.37
C ARG A 237 13.25 -11.16 -19.02
N GLN A 238 13.40 -12.10 -18.10
CA GLN A 238 14.71 -12.68 -17.75
C GLN A 238 15.21 -13.69 -18.78
N SER A 239 14.33 -14.38 -19.51
CA SER A 239 14.72 -15.31 -20.58
C SER A 239 15.21 -14.62 -21.86
N THR A 240 14.80 -13.37 -22.12
CA THR A 240 15.24 -12.59 -23.29
C THR A 240 16.65 -11.97 -23.17
N PHE A 241 17.31 -12.13 -22.01
CA PHE A 241 18.69 -11.65 -21.77
C PHE A 241 19.72 -12.79 -21.67
N ARG A 242 19.43 -13.96 -22.26
CA ARG A 242 20.40 -15.04 -22.45
C ARG A 242 20.67 -15.28 -23.92
#